data_AF-A0A4Y1ZHH4-F1
#
_entry.id   AF-A0A4Y1ZHH4-F1
#
_cell.length_a   1.000
_cell.length_b   1.000
_cell.length_c   1.000
_cell.angle_alpha   90.00
_cell.angle_beta   90.00
_cell.angle_gamma   90.00
#
_symmetry.space_group_name_H-M   'P 1'
#
loop_
_entity.id
_entity.type
_entity.pdbx_description
1 polymer ?
#
loop_
_entity_poly.entity_id
_entity_poly.type
_entity_poly.pdbx_seq_one_letter_code
_entity_poly.pdbx_strand_id
1 'polypeptide(L)'
;MSSNQSFLKQAQTILKEQFGHEQFRPGQEEIIVNVLNGRDVFAMMPTGSGKSLCYQIPGYLLQGTVLIISPLLSLMEDQVHALRLMGEKMSAP
;
A
#
# COMPACT_ATOMS: atom_id res chain seq x y z
N MET A 1 3.93 11.68 19.02
CA MET A 1 3.28 12.56 18.02
C MET A 1 4.19 12.92 16.85
N SER A 2 5.51 13.07 17.05
CA SER A 2 6.49 13.32 15.97
C SER A 2 6.59 12.21 14.90
N SER A 3 6.46 10.94 15.28
CA SER A 3 6.62 9.80 14.37
C SER A 3 5.54 9.73 13.28
N ASN A 4 4.27 9.98 13.63
CA ASN A 4 3.16 9.93 12.67
C ASN A 4 3.30 10.97 11.57
N GLN A 5 3.76 12.17 11.92
CA GLN A 5 3.97 13.26 10.97
C GLN A 5 5.09 12.93 9.98
N SER A 6 6.12 12.21 10.45
CA SER A 6 7.21 11.71 9.59
C SER A 6 6.71 10.63 8.63
N PHE A 7 5.98 9.63 9.14
CA PHE A 7 5.40 8.57 8.30
C PHE A 7 4.46 9.11 7.24
N LEU A 8 3.58 10.03 7.61
CA LEU A 8 2.64 10.63 6.68
C LEU A 8 3.36 11.36 5.54
N LYS A 9 4.42 12.12 5.87
CA LYS A 9 5.21 12.83 4.87
C LYS A 9 5.89 11.86 3.88
N GLN A 10 6.48 10.78 4.39
CA GLN A 10 7.11 9.77 3.54
C GLN A 10 6.09 9.03 2.67
N ALA A 11 4.93 8.68 3.24
CA ALA A 11 3.83 8.07 2.51
C ALA A 11 3.31 8.96 1.37
N GLN A 12 3.18 10.28 1.61
CA GLN A 12 2.81 11.25 0.59
C GLN A 12 3.87 11.39 -0.52
N THR A 13 5.16 11.35 -0.16
CA THR A 13 6.24 11.34 -1.15
C THR A 13 6.14 10.12 -2.06
N ILE A 14 5.97 8.92 -1.51
CA ILE A 14 5.82 7.68 -2.29
C ILE A 14 4.55 7.72 -3.15
N LEU A 15 3.44 8.20 -2.60
CA LEU A 15 2.18 8.38 -3.32
C LEU A 15 2.39 9.22 -4.59
N LYS A 16 3.16 10.30 -4.49
CA LYS A 16 3.45 11.18 -5.61
C LYS A 16 4.44 10.58 -6.59
N GLU A 17 5.57 10.07 -6.10
CA GLU A 17 6.70 9.64 -6.94
C GLU A 17 6.45 8.28 -7.63
N GLN A 18 5.80 7.33 -6.95
CA GLN A 18 5.58 5.98 -7.47
C GLN A 18 4.20 5.81 -8.10
N PHE A 19 3.17 6.49 -7.57
CA PHE A 19 1.79 6.33 -8.01
C PHE A 19 1.22 7.53 -8.78
N GLY A 20 1.93 8.66 -8.82
CA GLY A 20 1.47 9.86 -9.55
C GLY A 20 0.21 10.50 -8.96
N HIS A 21 -0.09 10.27 -7.68
CA HIS A 21 -1.25 10.83 -7.00
C HIS A 21 -0.84 11.95 -6.04
N GLU A 22 -1.61 13.04 -6.03
CA GLU A 22 -1.32 14.19 -5.16
C GLU A 22 -1.89 14.05 -3.75
N GLN A 23 -2.97 13.26 -3.59
CA GLN A 23 -3.70 13.14 -2.32
C GLN A 23 -4.26 11.73 -2.12
N PHE A 24 -4.32 11.31 -0.87
CA PHE A 24 -5.00 10.09 -0.48
C PHE A 24 -6.51 10.23 -0.67
N ARG A 25 -7.15 9.14 -1.06
CA ARG A 25 -8.60 9.02 -1.00
C ARG A 25 -9.08 8.84 0.44
N PRO A 26 -10.35 9.15 0.75
CA PRO A 26 -10.89 9.00 2.10
C PRO A 26 -10.59 7.62 2.69
N GLY A 27 -10.10 7.61 3.94
CA GLY A 27 -9.76 6.40 4.70
C GLY A 27 -8.39 5.79 4.42
N GLN A 28 -7.77 6.04 3.25
CA GLN A 28 -6.46 5.43 2.93
C GLN A 28 -5.36 5.88 3.90
N GLU A 29 -5.29 7.18 4.19
CA GLU A 29 -4.29 7.75 5.09
C GLU A 29 -4.37 7.14 6.49
N GLU A 30 -5.57 7.03 7.04
CA GLU A 30 -5.81 6.46 8.37
C GLU A 30 -5.38 5.00 8.44
N ILE A 31 -5.71 4.21 7.42
CA ILE A 31 -5.30 2.79 7.34
C ILE A 31 -3.78 2.69 7.31
N ILE A 32 -3.12 3.44 6.41
CA ILE A 32 -1.66 3.41 6.24
C ILE A 32 -0.96 3.82 7.53
N VAL A 33 -1.39 4.91 8.17
CA VAL A 33 -0.78 5.37 9.42
C VAL A 33 -0.96 4.35 10.53
N ASN A 34 -2.12 3.71 10.67
CA ASN A 34 -2.30 2.68 11.69
C ASN A 34 -1.42 1.45 11.42
N VAL A 35 -1.30 1.01 10.17
CA VAL A 35 -0.39 -0.10 9.78
C VAL A 35 1.07 0.25 10.06
N LEU A 36 1.52 1.46 9.71
CA LEU A 36 2.90 1.92 9.97
C LEU A 36 3.22 2.05 11.47
N ASN A 37 2.19 2.23 12.30
CA ASN A 37 2.32 2.19 13.76
C ASN A 37 2.29 0.76 14.34
N GLY A 38 2.25 -0.28 13.50
CA GLY A 38 2.21 -1.67 13.93
C GLY A 38 0.88 -2.06 14.57
N ARG A 39 -0.21 -1.39 14.22
CA ARG A 39 -1.56 -1.73 14.71
C ARG A 39 -2.28 -2.65 13.74
N ASP A 40 -3.07 -3.57 14.28
CA ASP A 40 -4.00 -4.38 13.49
C ASP A 40 -5.12 -3.49 12.93
N VAL A 41 -5.40 -3.61 11.64
CA VAL A 41 -6.43 -2.83 10.95
C VAL A 41 -7.38 -3.73 10.21
N PHE A 42 -8.68 -3.57 10.50
CA PHE A 42 -9.75 -4.13 9.68
C PHE A 42 -10.35 -3.01 8.82
N ALA A 43 -10.07 -3.04 7.53
CA ALA A 43 -10.53 -2.03 6.58
C ALA A 43 -11.62 -2.58 5.67
N MET A 44 -12.80 -1.96 5.68
CA MET A 44 -13.88 -2.24 4.73
C MET A 44 -13.88 -1.15 3.65
N MET A 45 -13.47 -1.51 2.43
CA MET A 45 -13.34 -0.57 1.34
C MET A 45 -14.10 -1.07 0.10
N PRO A 46 -14.87 -0.20 -0.60
CA PRO A 46 -15.56 -0.61 -1.82
C PRO A 46 -14.58 -0.93 -2.94
N THR A 47 -15.00 -1.71 -3.93
CA THR A 47 -14.19 -1.97 -5.13
C THR A 47 -13.83 -0.65 -5.82
N GLY A 48 -12.61 -0.56 -6.35
CA GLY A 48 -12.12 0.66 -7.03
C GLY A 48 -11.66 1.79 -6.09
N SER A 49 -11.83 1.65 -4.78
CA SER A 49 -11.36 2.63 -3.77
C SER A 49 -9.84 2.77 -3.67
N GLY A 50 -9.08 1.81 -4.23
CA GLY A 50 -7.63 1.79 -4.11
C GLY A 50 -7.13 1.13 -2.83
N LYS A 51 -7.80 0.07 -2.35
CA LYS A 51 -7.36 -0.73 -1.19
C LYS A 51 -5.92 -1.26 -1.31
N SER A 52 -5.44 -1.48 -2.54
CA SER A 52 -4.07 -1.98 -2.77
C SER A 52 -2.99 -1.04 -2.28
N LEU A 53 -3.24 0.25 -2.43
CA LEU A 53 -2.34 1.30 -2.01
C LEU A 53 -2.12 1.29 -0.48
N CYS A 54 -3.11 0.80 0.28
CA CYS A 54 -3.07 0.72 1.74
C CYS A 54 -2.08 -0.33 2.26
N TYR A 55 -1.70 -1.34 1.47
CA TYR A 55 -0.64 -2.29 1.82
C TYR A 55 0.65 -2.06 1.02
N GLN A 56 0.56 -1.49 -0.18
CA GLN A 56 1.74 -1.19 -1.00
C GLN A 56 2.62 -0.11 -0.37
N ILE A 57 2.05 1.02 0.08
CA ILE A 57 2.84 2.09 0.71
C ILE A 57 3.59 1.61 1.96
N PRO A 58 2.94 0.90 2.91
CA PRO A 58 3.67 0.26 4.00
C PRO A 58 4.78 -0.67 3.52
N GLY A 59 4.60 -1.39 2.41
CA GLY A 59 5.64 -2.25 1.82
C GLY A 59 6.87 -1.51 1.31
N TYR A 60 6.75 -0.24 0.93
CA TYR A 60 7.91 0.60 0.59
C TYR A 60 8.61 1.21 1.81
N LEU A 61 7.88 1.43 2.91
CA LEU A 61 8.37 2.14 4.09
C LEU A 61 8.91 1.22 5.17
N LEU A 62 8.34 0.04 5.33
CA LEU A 62 8.73 -0.93 6.34
C LEU A 62 9.88 -1.78 5.81
N GLN A 63 10.87 -2.03 6.67
CA GLN A 63 11.91 -3.00 6.36
C GLN A 63 11.34 -4.42 6.52
N GLY A 64 11.55 -5.28 5.53
CA GLY A 64 11.12 -6.68 5.55
C GLY A 64 10.25 -7.05 4.36
N THR A 65 9.44 -8.09 4.53
CA THR A 65 8.57 -8.63 3.47
C THR A 65 7.11 -8.43 3.85
N VAL A 66 6.33 -7.87 2.92
CA VAL A 66 4.87 -7.80 3.05
C VAL A 66 4.25 -9.05 2.42
N LEU A 67 3.50 -9.81 3.22
CA LEU A 67 2.76 -10.99 2.76
C LEU A 67 1.31 -10.61 2.45
N ILE A 68 0.90 -10.79 1.20
CA ILE A 68 -0.49 -10.56 0.75
C ILE A 68 -1.12 -11.91 0.46
N ILE A 69 -2.24 -12.21 1.12
CA ILE A 69 -2.99 -13.45 0.94
C ILE A 69 -4.27 -13.11 0.16
N SER A 70 -4.45 -13.75 -0.99
CA SER A 70 -5.64 -13.61 -1.84
C SER A 70 -6.29 -14.98 -2.07
N PRO A 71 -7.63 -15.08 -2.04
CA PRO A 71 -8.31 -16.36 -2.24
C PRO A 71 -8.38 -16.80 -3.72
N LEU A 72 -8.17 -15.90 -4.68
CA LEU A 72 -8.35 -16.17 -6.11
C LEU A 72 -7.06 -15.93 -6.89
N LEU A 73 -6.65 -16.92 -7.69
CA LEU A 73 -5.46 -16.84 -8.53
C LEU A 73 -5.58 -15.73 -9.59
N SER A 74 -6.73 -15.58 -10.24
CA SER A 74 -6.97 -14.51 -11.22
C SER A 74 -6.73 -13.12 -10.65
N LEU A 75 -7.16 -12.89 -9.40
CA LEU A 75 -6.93 -11.62 -8.72
C LEU A 75 -5.45 -11.41 -8.37
N MET A 76 -4.71 -12.49 -8.08
CA MET A 76 -3.27 -12.42 -7.86
C MET A 76 -2.55 -12.04 -9.15
N GLU A 77 -2.91 -12.65 -10.28
CA GLU A 77 -2.33 -12.35 -11.59
C GLU A 77 -2.56 -10.89 -11.99
N ASP A 78 -3.77 -10.35 -11.79
CA ASP A 78 -4.08 -8.95 -12.06
C ASP A 78 -3.20 -7.98 -11.23
N GLN A 79 -3.01 -8.28 -9.94
CA GLN A 79 -2.17 -7.46 -9.06
C GLN A 79 -0.69 -7.56 -9.42
N VAL A 80 -0.21 -8.77 -9.74
CA VAL A 80 1.15 -9.04 -10.21
C VAL A 80 1.42 -8.29 -11.51
N HIS A 81 0.48 -8.31 -12.46
CA HIS A 81 0.61 -7.61 -13.72
C HIS A 81 0.68 -6.08 -13.51
N ALA A 82 -0.16 -5.54 -12.64
CA ALA A 82 -0.12 -4.12 -12.28
C ALA A 82 1.23 -3.70 -11.66
N LEU A 83 1.79 -4.52 -10.76
CA LEU A 83 3.11 -4.28 -10.17
C LEU A 83 4.24 -4.35 -11.22
N ARG A 84 4.18 -5.28 -12.18
CA ARG A 84 5.16 -5.36 -13.27
C ARG A 84 5.16 -4.10 -14.14
N LEU A 85 3.97 -3.56 -14.42
CA LEU A 85 3.83 -2.30 -15.17
C LEU A 85 4.42 -1.10 -14.41
N MET A 86 4.48 -1.16 -13.09
CA MET A 86 5.13 -0.16 -12.23
C MET A 86 6.66 -0.35 -12.15
N GLY A 87 7.23 -1.40 -12.77
CA GLY A 87 8.67 -1.65 -12.80
C GLY A 87 9.22 -2.42 -11.60
N GLU A 88 8.34 -2.97 -10.75
CA GLU A 88 8.75 -3.72 -9.56
C GLU A 88 9.37 -5.08 -9.93
N LYS A 89 10.53 -5.39 -9.34
CA LYS A 89 11.21 -6.68 -9.52
C LYS A 89 10.58 -7.73 -8.61
N MET A 90 10.25 -8.88 -9.19
CA MET A 90 9.81 -10.03 -8.41
C MET A 90 10.91 -11.08 -8.30
N SER A 91 11.02 -11.68 -7.11
CA SER A 91 11.49 -13.05 -6.96
C SER A 91 10.41 -13.98 -7.54
N ALA A 92 10.82 -14.94 -8.37
CA ALA A 92 9.91 -15.94 -8.94
C ALA A 92 9.12 -16.68 -7.84
N PRO A 93 7.91 -17.17 -8.14
CA PRO A 93 7.16 -18.03 -7.21
C PRO A 93 7.94 -19.29 -6.83
#